data_AF-A0A4P6JSZ5-F1
#
_entry.id   AF-A0A4P6JSZ5-F1
#
_cell.length_a   1.000
_cell.length_b   1.000
_cell.length_c   1.000
_cell.angle_alpha   90.00
_cell.angle_beta   90.00
_cell.angle_gamma   90.00
#
_symmetry.space_group_name_H-M   'P 1'
#
loop_
_entity.id
_entity.type
_entity.pdbx_description
1 polymer ?
#
loop_
_entity_poly.entity_id
_entity_poly.type
_entity_poly.pdbx_seq_one_letter_code
_entity_poly.pdbx_strand_id
1 'polypeptide(L)'
;MALERTLMRKRFDKREMMGGFWRDMERMQWSMVHDVQGIEIPRLFTLRRVSAQYWRILPLKVMKRYQCIVIGKDRGGLTLAIADQKVTGIIEQLSKLTGYEIFPVLVDPVRIRLLLRRIERAERDWHNEMRQVSPARLVQARSILLSIATQAKRS
;
A
#
# COMPACT_ATOMS: atom_id res chain seq x y z
N MET A 1 -27.86 -20.32 13.66
CA MET A 1 -26.60 -19.57 13.72
C MET A 1 -25.41 -20.46 13.35
N ALA A 2 -25.35 -20.94 12.10
CA ALA A 2 -24.30 -21.86 11.65
C ALA A 2 -23.76 -21.55 10.23
N LEU A 3 -24.23 -20.48 9.58
CA LEU A 3 -23.95 -20.23 8.17
C LEU A 3 -22.79 -19.26 7.89
N GLU A 4 -22.34 -18.45 8.86
CA GLU A 4 -21.24 -17.49 8.64
C GLU A 4 -19.84 -18.08 8.80
N ARG A 5 -19.71 -19.29 9.37
CA ARG A 5 -18.41 -19.95 9.56
C ARG A 5 -17.87 -20.63 8.29
N THR A 6 -18.68 -20.72 7.23
CA THR A 6 -18.36 -21.51 6.04
C THR A 6 -17.65 -20.69 4.95
N LEU A 7 -17.69 -19.35 5.02
CA LEU A 7 -17.04 -18.47 4.03
C LEU A 7 -15.59 -18.09 4.37
N MET A 8 -15.17 -18.23 5.63
CA MET A 8 -13.80 -17.92 6.09
C MET A 8 -12.87 -19.14 6.11
N ARG A 9 -13.26 -20.23 5.44
CA ARG A 9 -12.52 -21.50 5.39
C ARG A 9 -12.05 -21.86 3.97
N LYS A 10 -11.97 -20.88 3.07
CA LYS A 10 -11.12 -21.02 1.90
C LYS A 10 -9.68 -20.94 2.38
N ARG A 11 -9.13 -22.15 2.50
CA ARG A 11 -7.76 -22.50 2.81
C ARG A 11 -6.79 -21.46 2.24
N PHE A 12 -5.94 -20.93 3.11
CA PHE A 12 -4.62 -20.43 2.74
C PHE A 12 -3.84 -21.58 2.07
N ASP A 13 -4.07 -21.80 0.78
CA ASP A 13 -3.35 -22.81 0.01
C ASP A 13 -2.03 -22.19 -0.47
N LYS A 14 -0.92 -22.65 0.12
CA LYS A 14 0.44 -22.23 -0.25
C LYS A 14 0.72 -22.36 -1.76
N ARG A 15 -0.02 -23.22 -2.49
CA ARG A 15 0.20 -23.46 -3.93
C ARG A 15 -0.38 -22.36 -4.84
N GLU A 16 -1.50 -21.74 -4.47
CA GLU A 16 -2.05 -20.60 -5.23
C GLU A 16 -1.21 -19.32 -5.03
N MET A 17 -0.45 -19.29 -3.94
CA MET A 17 0.45 -18.19 -3.57
C MET A 17 1.77 -18.17 -4.37
N MET A 18 2.02 -19.11 -5.28
CA MET A 18 3.27 -19.30 -6.04
C MET A 18 3.52 -18.22 -7.13
N GLY A 19 3.27 -16.96 -6.84
CA GLY A 19 3.71 -15.80 -7.62
C GLY A 19 5.15 -15.39 -7.29
N GLY A 20 5.72 -14.47 -8.08
CA GLY A 20 7.11 -13.98 -7.91
C GLY A 20 7.45 -13.45 -6.51
N PHE A 21 6.42 -13.08 -5.74
CA PHE A 21 6.49 -12.64 -4.34
C PHE A 21 7.17 -13.65 -3.40
N TRP A 22 6.97 -14.97 -3.57
CA TRP A 22 7.58 -15.97 -2.68
C TRP A 22 9.07 -16.19 -2.94
N ARG A 23 9.54 -16.01 -4.18
CA ARG A 23 10.99 -16.06 -4.50
C ARG A 23 11.77 -14.94 -3.80
N ASP A 24 11.13 -13.80 -3.54
CA ASP A 24 11.73 -12.71 -2.76
C ASP A 24 11.61 -12.95 -1.24
N MET A 25 10.63 -13.74 -0.79
CA MET A 25 10.42 -14.09 0.63
C MET A 25 11.47 -15.08 1.20
N GLU A 26 12.04 -15.99 0.40
CA GLU A 26 13.05 -16.97 0.86
C GLU A 26 14.36 -16.31 1.36
N ARG A 27 14.61 -15.04 0.99
CA ARG A 27 15.75 -14.25 1.50
C ARG A 27 15.45 -13.46 2.77
N MET A 28 14.22 -13.49 3.27
CA MET A 28 13.81 -12.74 4.46
C MET A 28 13.73 -13.66 5.69
N GLN A 29 14.33 -13.22 6.80
CA GLN A 29 14.26 -13.92 8.08
C GLN A 29 12.86 -13.70 8.68
N TRP A 30 12.02 -14.75 8.69
CA TRP A 30 10.64 -14.73 9.15
C TRP A 30 10.48 -15.44 10.51
N SER A 31 9.55 -14.95 11.32
CA SER A 31 8.99 -15.68 12.46
C SER A 31 7.46 -15.65 12.37
N MET A 32 6.79 -16.77 12.65
CA MET A 32 5.33 -16.87 12.61
C MET A 32 4.73 -16.43 13.96
N VAL A 33 3.61 -15.68 13.92
CA VAL A 33 2.88 -15.26 15.13
C VAL A 33 1.39 -15.50 14.91
N HIS A 34 0.69 -16.02 15.92
CA HIS A 34 -0.76 -16.24 15.86
C HIS A 34 -1.53 -14.96 16.17
N ASP A 35 -2.51 -14.61 15.36
CA ASP A 35 -3.49 -13.56 15.62
C ASP A 35 -4.62 -14.05 16.56
N VAL A 36 -5.48 -13.14 17.02
CA VAL A 36 -6.69 -13.35 17.85
C VAL A 36 -7.63 -14.41 17.27
N GLN A 37 -7.57 -14.65 15.95
CA GLN A 37 -8.36 -15.66 15.24
C GLN A 37 -7.57 -16.96 14.93
N GLY A 38 -6.34 -17.11 15.45
CA GLY A 38 -5.46 -18.24 15.16
C GLY A 38 -4.77 -18.20 13.80
N ILE A 39 -4.85 -17.08 13.08
CA ILE A 39 -4.23 -16.88 11.76
C ILE A 39 -2.73 -16.61 11.96
N GLU A 40 -1.88 -17.33 11.23
CA GLU A 40 -0.45 -17.09 11.22
C GLU A 40 -0.13 -15.84 10.39
N ILE A 41 0.38 -14.81 11.05
CA ILE A 41 0.81 -13.57 10.39
C ILE A 41 2.33 -13.55 10.34
N PRO A 42 2.92 -13.42 9.15
CA PRO A 42 4.36 -13.44 9.01
C PRO A 42 4.96 -12.10 9.49
N ARG A 43 6.09 -12.16 10.21
CA ARG A 43 6.78 -10.97 10.74
C ARG A 43 7.97 -10.54 9.89
N LEU A 44 7.95 -9.29 9.42
CA LEU A 44 8.98 -8.70 8.56
C LEU A 44 9.88 -7.73 9.33
N PHE A 45 11.14 -8.12 9.52
CA PHE A 45 12.14 -7.33 10.25
C PHE A 45 13.03 -6.45 9.37
N THR A 46 12.95 -6.56 8.05
CA THR A 46 13.90 -5.91 7.14
C THR A 46 13.30 -4.71 6.39
N LEU A 47 12.03 -4.37 6.64
CA LEU A 47 11.39 -3.23 5.99
C LEU A 47 12.08 -1.91 6.38
N ARG A 48 12.79 -1.32 5.41
CA ARG A 48 13.52 -0.04 5.57
C ARG A 48 12.87 1.12 4.80
N ARG A 49 12.31 0.84 3.63
CA ARG A 49 11.67 1.81 2.72
C ARG A 49 10.46 1.16 2.05
N VAL A 50 9.52 1.99 1.64
CA VAL A 50 8.33 1.60 0.87
C VAL A 50 8.34 2.41 -0.41
N SER A 51 8.11 1.76 -1.55
CA SER A 51 8.08 2.46 -2.85
C SER A 51 6.95 3.49 -2.89
N ALA A 52 7.22 4.65 -3.49
CA ALA A 52 6.28 5.76 -3.56
C ALA A 52 4.95 5.40 -4.23
N GLN A 53 4.97 4.43 -5.16
CA GLN A 53 3.78 3.93 -5.83
C GLN A 53 2.74 3.32 -4.87
N TYR A 54 3.17 2.84 -3.70
CA TYR A 54 2.27 2.24 -2.72
C TYR A 54 1.71 3.24 -1.71
N TRP A 55 2.30 4.42 -1.59
CA TRP A 55 1.89 5.43 -0.59
C TRP A 55 0.48 5.98 -0.84
N ARG A 56 0.00 5.90 -2.09
CA ARG A 56 -1.30 6.42 -2.51
C ARG A 56 -2.41 5.38 -2.58
N ILE A 57 -2.10 4.11 -2.31
CA ILE A 57 -3.11 3.05 -2.33
C ILE A 57 -4.10 3.21 -1.16
N LEU A 58 -3.62 3.65 0.00
CA LEU A 58 -4.45 4.00 1.14
C LEU A 58 -4.30 5.49 1.48
N PRO A 59 -5.38 6.18 1.90
CA PRO A 59 -5.27 7.54 2.40
C PRO A 59 -4.33 7.60 3.62
N LEU A 60 -3.49 8.64 3.73
CA LEU A 60 -2.56 8.81 4.87
C LEU A 60 -3.28 8.81 6.22
N LYS A 61 -4.50 9.37 6.29
CA LYS A 61 -5.32 9.35 7.49
C LYS A 61 -5.66 7.92 7.94
N VAL A 62 -5.96 7.02 7.00
CA VAL A 62 -6.24 5.60 7.27
C VAL A 62 -4.98 4.91 7.76
N MET A 63 -3.86 5.09 7.04
CA MET A 63 -2.56 4.52 7.41
C MET A 63 -2.10 4.95 8.81
N LYS A 64 -2.28 6.22 9.17
CA LYS A 64 -1.95 6.75 10.51
C LYS A 64 -2.88 6.21 11.60
N ARG A 65 -4.19 6.19 11.35
CA ARG A 65 -5.19 5.73 12.32
C ARG A 65 -4.96 4.28 12.73
N TYR A 66 -4.64 3.43 11.76
CA TYR A 66 -4.52 1.99 11.98
C TYR A 66 -3.08 1.49 12.02
N GLN A 67 -2.09 2.39 12.00
CA GLN A 67 -0.67 2.05 12.00
C GLN A 67 -0.35 0.96 10.96
N CYS A 68 -0.78 1.19 9.71
CA CYS A 68 -0.61 0.26 8.61
C CYS A 68 -0.11 0.96 7.34
N ILE A 69 0.59 0.22 6.47
CA ILE A 69 1.15 0.74 5.21
C ILE A 69 1.11 -0.37 4.15
N VAL A 70 0.72 -0.04 2.92
CA VAL A 70 0.84 -0.97 1.79
C VAL A 70 2.30 -1.03 1.35
N ILE A 71 2.87 -2.24 1.31
CA ILE A 71 4.29 -2.45 0.98
C ILE A 71 4.52 -3.23 -0.31
N GLY A 72 3.44 -3.79 -0.87
CA GLY A 72 3.46 -4.57 -2.09
C GLY A 72 2.07 -4.66 -2.71
N LYS A 73 2.04 -4.89 -4.03
CA LYS A 73 0.84 -5.15 -4.81
C LYS A 73 1.17 -6.22 -5.84
N ASP A 74 0.32 -7.22 -5.97
CA ASP A 74 0.34 -8.25 -7.01
C ASP A 74 -1.06 -8.38 -7.66
N ARG A 75 -1.20 -9.25 -8.68
CA ARG A 75 -2.34 -9.40 -9.62
C ARG A 75 -3.74 -9.51 -8.99
N GLY A 76 -3.86 -9.71 -7.69
CA GLY A 76 -5.14 -9.64 -6.96
C GLY A 76 -5.01 -9.21 -5.50
N GLY A 77 -3.81 -8.87 -5.04
CA GLY A 77 -3.52 -8.76 -3.61
C GLY A 77 -2.66 -7.56 -3.23
N LEU A 78 -2.88 -7.04 -2.03
CA LEU A 78 -2.06 -6.03 -1.38
C LEU A 78 -1.37 -6.63 -0.17
N THR A 79 -0.05 -6.44 -0.09
CA THR A 79 0.71 -6.74 1.13
C THR A 79 0.60 -5.55 2.07
N LEU A 80 -0.05 -5.73 3.22
CA LEU A 80 -0.28 -4.69 4.21
C LEU A 80 0.61 -4.92 5.42
N ALA A 81 1.60 -4.04 5.62
CA ALA A 81 2.37 -4.00 6.84
C ALA A 81 1.53 -3.41 7.98
N ILE A 82 1.45 -4.09 9.12
CA ILE A 82 0.71 -3.70 10.31
C ILE A 82 1.61 -3.69 11.55
N ALA A 83 1.38 -2.74 12.45
CA ALA A 83 2.16 -2.62 13.69
C ALA A 83 1.69 -3.56 14.82
N ASP A 84 0.40 -3.94 14.81
CA ASP A 84 -0.24 -4.75 15.83
C ASP A 84 -1.24 -5.70 15.14
N GLN A 85 -1.36 -6.91 15.66
CA GLN A 85 -2.33 -7.91 15.23
C GLN A 85 -3.76 -7.40 15.36
N LYS A 86 -4.09 -6.54 16.33
CA LYS A 86 -5.44 -5.96 16.48
C LYS A 86 -5.94 -5.22 15.22
N VAL A 87 -5.01 -4.81 14.34
CA VAL A 87 -5.32 -4.18 13.06
C VAL A 87 -5.95 -5.17 12.07
N THR A 88 -5.87 -6.48 12.31
CA THR A 88 -6.49 -7.50 11.45
C THR A 88 -8.02 -7.38 11.42
N GLY A 89 -8.61 -6.88 12.50
CA GLY A 89 -10.05 -6.65 12.60
C GLY A 89 -10.62 -5.66 11.56
N ILE A 90 -9.76 -4.88 10.88
CA ILE A 90 -10.18 -3.96 9.82
C ILE A 90 -9.81 -4.41 8.40
N ILE A 91 -9.16 -5.58 8.25
CA ILE A 91 -8.68 -6.08 6.96
C ILE A 91 -9.83 -6.22 5.96
N GLU A 92 -10.97 -6.74 6.38
CA GLU A 92 -12.13 -6.91 5.50
C GLU A 92 -12.64 -5.56 4.97
N GLN A 93 -12.65 -4.52 5.81
CA GLN A 93 -13.09 -3.19 5.42
C GLN A 93 -12.10 -2.53 4.47
N LEU A 94 -10.80 -2.70 4.73
CA LEU A 94 -9.75 -2.24 3.82
C LEU A 94 -9.79 -2.98 2.48
N SER A 95 -10.11 -4.28 2.49
CA SER A 95 -10.27 -5.07 1.28
C SER A 95 -11.44 -4.58 0.44
N LYS A 96 -12.61 -4.35 1.06
CA LYS A 96 -13.77 -3.73 0.39
C LYS A 96 -13.46 -2.33 -0.15
N LEU A 97 -12.73 -1.52 0.61
CA LEU A 97 -12.36 -0.15 0.20
C LEU A 97 -11.42 -0.15 -1.01
N THR A 98 -10.45 -1.07 -1.03
CA THR A 98 -9.39 -1.09 -2.04
C THR A 98 -9.73 -1.96 -3.25
N GLY A 99 -10.69 -2.87 -3.12
CA GLY A 99 -11.01 -3.86 -4.14
C GLY A 99 -9.97 -4.97 -4.29
N TYR A 100 -9.04 -5.11 -3.33
CA TYR A 100 -7.99 -6.12 -3.34
C TYR A 100 -8.12 -7.05 -2.15
N GLU A 101 -7.65 -8.29 -2.31
CA GLU A 101 -7.36 -9.15 -1.20
C GLU A 101 -6.18 -8.58 -0.40
N ILE A 102 -6.21 -8.68 0.93
CA ILE A 102 -5.18 -8.09 1.78
C ILE A 102 -4.43 -9.20 2.51
N PHE A 103 -3.13 -9.22 2.31
CA PHE A 103 -2.20 -10.09 3.00
C PHE A 103 -1.45 -9.30 4.09
N PRO A 104 -1.79 -9.51 5.38
CA PRO A 104 -1.16 -8.78 6.47
C PRO A 104 0.26 -9.30 6.76
N VAL A 105 1.13 -8.38 7.16
CA VAL A 105 2.51 -8.66 7.58
C VAL A 105 2.82 -7.85 8.82
N LEU A 106 3.28 -8.50 9.90
CA LEU A 106 3.65 -7.80 11.13
C LEU A 106 5.00 -7.10 10.97
N VAL A 107 5.06 -5.83 11.34
CA VAL A 107 6.28 -5.03 11.35
C VAL A 107 6.41 -4.34 12.70
N ASP A 108 7.65 -4.11 13.14
CA ASP A 108 7.90 -3.37 14.37
C ASP A 108 7.18 -1.99 14.37
N PRO A 109 6.46 -1.64 15.45
CA PRO A 109 5.71 -0.39 15.53
C PRO A 109 6.57 0.87 15.34
N VAL A 110 7.83 0.87 15.82
CA VAL A 110 8.76 1.98 15.63
C VAL A 110 9.01 2.19 14.14
N ARG A 111 9.18 1.10 13.39
CA ARG A 111 9.42 1.15 11.94
C ARG A 111 8.21 1.66 11.18
N ILE A 112 7.01 1.19 11.50
CA ILE A 112 5.77 1.71 10.89
C ILE A 112 5.67 3.22 11.12
N ARG A 113 5.90 3.71 12.34
CA ARG A 113 5.88 5.15 12.65
C ARG A 113 6.91 5.94 11.83
N LEU A 114 8.12 5.41 11.68
CA LEU A 114 9.17 6.04 10.87
C LEU A 114 8.79 6.12 9.38
N LEU A 115 8.18 5.05 8.85
CA LEU A 115 7.71 5.02 7.47
C LEU A 115 6.55 6.01 7.24
N LEU A 116 5.57 6.04 8.14
CA LEU A 116 4.46 7.01 8.09
C LEU A 116 4.96 8.46 8.09
N ARG A 117 5.95 8.79 8.95
CA ARG A 117 6.56 10.12 8.99
C ARG A 117 7.22 10.50 7.66
N ARG A 118 7.82 9.54 6.95
CA ARG A 118 8.42 9.79 5.63
C ARG A 118 7.36 10.05 4.57
N ILE A 119 6.29 9.26 4.56
CA ILE A 119 5.15 9.44 3.65
C ILE A 119 4.50 10.81 3.89
N GLU A 120 4.28 11.18 5.15
CA GLU A 120 3.70 12.49 5.52
C GLU A 120 4.57 13.67 5.09
N ARG A 121 5.90 13.55 5.13
CA ARG A 121 6.80 14.57 4.58
C ARG A 121 6.63 14.66 3.06
N ALA A 122 6.72 13.54 2.36
CA ALA A 122 6.60 13.53 0.91
C ALA A 122 5.23 14.03 0.40
N GLU A 123 4.14 13.73 1.10
CA GLU A 123 2.81 14.24 0.74
C GLU A 123 2.71 15.76 0.94
N ARG A 124 3.33 16.31 2.00
CA ARG A 124 3.43 17.76 2.20
C ARG A 124 4.30 18.43 1.14
N ASP A 125 5.44 17.84 0.82
CA ASP A 125 6.35 18.37 -0.20
C ASP A 125 5.64 18.42 -1.55
N TRP A 126 4.93 17.35 -1.91
CA TRP A 126 4.12 17.31 -3.14
C TRP A 126 2.99 18.36 -3.16
N HIS A 127 2.28 18.54 -2.03
CA HIS A 127 1.27 19.59 -1.92
C HIS A 127 1.86 21.00 -2.06
N ASN A 128 3.06 21.23 -1.53
CA ASN A 128 3.76 22.51 -1.67
C ASN A 128 4.22 22.74 -3.11
N GLU A 129 4.82 21.75 -3.76
CA GLU A 129 5.21 21.83 -5.17
C GLU A 129 4.02 22.11 -6.08
N MET A 130 2.88 21.43 -5.87
CA MET A 130 1.66 21.69 -6.63
C MET A 130 1.09 23.09 -6.40
N ARG A 131 1.17 23.62 -5.19
CA ARG A 131 0.79 25.01 -4.89
C ARG A 131 1.74 26.04 -5.49
N GLN A 132 3.00 25.67 -5.72
CA GLN A 132 4.03 26.53 -6.28
C GLN A 132 4.18 26.40 -7.81
N VAL A 133 3.32 25.65 -8.50
CA VAL A 133 3.26 25.71 -9.97
C VAL A 133 2.85 27.13 -10.36
N SER A 134 3.83 27.93 -10.75
CA SER A 134 3.61 29.33 -11.07
C SER A 134 2.64 29.44 -12.25
N PRO A 135 1.72 30.41 -12.24
CA PRO A 135 0.85 30.70 -13.39
C PRO A 135 1.66 30.85 -14.69
N ALA A 136 2.88 31.37 -14.59
CA ALA A 136 3.81 31.51 -15.72
C ALA A 136 4.16 30.17 -16.40
N ARG A 137 4.34 29.07 -15.64
CA ARG A 137 4.60 27.74 -16.21
C ARG A 137 3.39 27.15 -16.92
N LEU A 138 2.18 27.42 -16.42
CA LEU A 138 0.94 27.01 -17.11
C LEU A 138 0.74 27.80 -18.40
N VAL A 139 1.07 29.09 -18.41
CA VAL A 139 1.05 29.92 -19.62
C VAL A 139 2.08 29.43 -20.64
N GLN A 140 3.30 29.08 -20.22
CA GLN A 140 4.30 28.48 -21.11
C GLN A 140 3.87 27.12 -21.67
N ALA A 141 3.35 26.22 -20.82
CA ALA A 141 2.86 24.92 -21.30
C ALA A 141 1.72 25.09 -22.31
N ARG A 142 0.82 26.05 -22.07
CA ARG A 142 -0.27 26.39 -22.99
C ARG A 142 0.25 26.99 -24.30
N SER A 143 1.24 27.87 -24.27
CA SER A 143 1.81 28.46 -25.50
C SER A 143 2.52 27.39 -26.35
N ILE A 144 3.22 26.46 -25.71
CA ILE A 144 3.87 25.31 -26.38
C ILE A 144 2.81 24.41 -27.03
N LEU A 145 1.76 24.03 -26.29
CA LEU A 145 0.69 23.18 -26.83
C LEU A 145 -0.06 23.85 -27.99
N LEU A 146 -0.34 25.16 -27.90
CA LEU A 146 -0.98 25.89 -28.99
C LEU A 146 -0.07 26.02 -30.22
N SER A 147 1.24 26.14 -30.02
CA SER A 147 2.21 26.16 -31.12
C SER A 147 2.29 24.81 -31.84
N ILE A 148 2.28 23.71 -31.09
CA ILE A 148 2.26 22.36 -31.66
C ILE A 148 0.94 22.10 -32.40
N ALA A 149 -0.19 22.48 -31.80
CA ALA A 149 -1.51 22.31 -32.41
C ALA A 149 -1.70 23.13 -33.69
N THR A 150 -1.08 24.33 -33.76
CA THR A 150 -1.14 25.18 -34.97
C THR A 150 -0.21 24.69 -36.08
N GLN A 151 0.93 24.08 -35.74
CA GLN A 151 1.80 23.43 -36.73
C GLN A 151 1.14 22.17 -37.33
N ALA A 152 0.44 21.38 -36.51
CA ALA A 152 -0.26 20.16 -36.96
C ALA A 152 -1.46 20.43 -37.89
N LYS A 153 -1.96 21.67 -37.96
CA LYS A 153 -3.12 22.05 -38.79
C LYS A 153 -2.74 22.67 -40.14
N ARG A 154 -1.43 22.86 -40.38
CA ARG A 154 -0.85 23.46 -41.60
C ARG A 154 -0.13 22.46 -42.50
N SER A 155 -0.15 21.17 -42.16
CA SER A 155 0.26 20.04 -43.01
C SER A 155 -0.97 19.26 -43.45
#